data_AF-A0A9E6VGH2-F1
#
_entry.id   AF-A0A9E6VGH2-F1
#
_cell.length_a   1.000
_cell.length_b   1.000
_cell.length_c   1.000
_cell.angle_alpha   90.00
_cell.angle_beta   90.00
_cell.angle_gamma   90.00
#
_symmetry.space_group_name_H-M   'P 1'
#
loop_
_entity.id
_entity.type
_entity.pdbx_description
1 polymer ?
#
loop_
_entity_poly.entity_id
_entity_poly.type
_entity_poly.pdbx_seq_one_letter_code
_entity_poly.pdbx_strand_id
1 'polypeptide(L)'
;MNGSSPADLGARLSREISSCCDFRGRRPECTERLVRALVAARRRFGITRIGSLSRLDRAGVSVAQVVRPLSLSNAVSQGKGENIVDAAASAFMEALECWAAERIEHSRIRFARARDLGNEVRDLYADCRVHGFDAGWDQLRLGWVDGYDLLTASVVPVPLALVDTIYTLPSPHPIAFPRSTRGLAAGATVLAAIIHAALEILERANVATAERYPHRYPERQIDPASAPGPRSSRILARLAEADLAVGAWLVPGDHDLPVFRCEVIETERHREIAPMPGEGSACDFTLDNGLANALLEAAQARVTALGGSREDITRASYPERYDRIDLAARRNAYRAPVDAVQLPADTHDPASGVAALDTVLRALRDAGGRAVVVVPLHSSKDPAFEVIRLVVPPLRDLLHA
;
A
#
# COMPACT_ATOMS: atom_id res chain seq x y z
N MET A 1 -26.59 -7.93 -3.17
CA MET A 1 -25.29 -8.32 -2.59
C MET A 1 -25.38 -7.96 -1.11
N ASN A 2 -25.28 -8.93 -0.19
CA ASN A 2 -25.42 -8.65 1.24
C ASN A 2 -24.13 -8.01 1.76
N GLY A 3 -24.02 -6.69 1.69
CA GLY A 3 -22.98 -5.96 2.42
C GLY A 3 -23.19 -6.18 3.91
N SER A 4 -22.23 -6.80 4.60
CA SER A 4 -22.26 -6.93 6.05
C SER A 4 -22.30 -5.55 6.70
N SER A 5 -23.19 -5.33 7.67
CA SER A 5 -23.24 -4.08 8.44
C SER A 5 -21.89 -3.85 9.14
N PRO A 6 -21.42 -2.60 9.30
CA PRO A 6 -20.26 -2.31 10.14
C PRO A 6 -20.37 -2.87 11.56
N ALA A 7 -21.58 -3.03 12.11
CA ALA A 7 -21.79 -3.68 13.40
C ALA A 7 -21.56 -5.20 13.35
N ASP A 8 -21.87 -5.86 12.23
CA ASP A 8 -21.59 -7.29 12.02
C ASP A 8 -20.10 -7.56 11.87
N LEU A 9 -19.32 -6.54 11.49
CA LEU A 9 -17.87 -6.62 11.33
C LEU A 9 -17.18 -7.00 12.65
N GLY A 10 -17.58 -6.41 13.78
CA GLY A 10 -16.99 -6.74 15.09
C GLY A 10 -17.16 -8.22 15.44
N ALA A 11 -18.39 -8.73 15.37
CA ALA A 11 -18.68 -10.15 15.62
C ALA A 11 -17.96 -11.09 14.63
N ARG A 12 -17.86 -10.67 13.36
CA ARG A 12 -17.13 -11.41 12.34
C ARG A 12 -15.62 -11.43 12.60
N LEU A 13 -15.03 -10.29 12.94
CA LEU A 13 -13.61 -10.16 13.25
C LEU A 13 -13.26 -11.01 14.48
N SER A 14 -14.07 -11.01 15.54
CA SER A 14 -13.86 -11.89 16.70
C SER A 14 -13.86 -13.38 16.34
N ARG A 15 -14.74 -13.81 15.42
CA ARG A 15 -14.75 -15.19 14.91
C ARG A 15 -13.50 -15.49 14.08
N GLU A 16 -13.12 -14.59 13.18
CA GLU A 16 -11.95 -14.77 12.31
C GLU A 16 -10.66 -14.84 13.14
N ILE A 17 -10.45 -13.89 14.06
CA ILE A 17 -9.32 -13.85 14.99
C ILE A 17 -9.16 -15.18 15.76
N SER A 18 -10.27 -15.76 16.23
CA SER A 18 -10.25 -17.02 16.99
C SER A 18 -9.90 -18.24 16.15
N SER A 19 -10.03 -18.16 14.82
CA SER A 19 -9.86 -19.29 13.90
C SER A 19 -8.63 -19.17 12.97
N CYS A 20 -8.04 -17.97 12.88
CA CYS A 20 -7.03 -17.65 11.88
C CYS A 20 -5.62 -18.01 12.37
N CYS A 21 -5.12 -19.14 11.89
CA CYS A 21 -3.73 -19.57 12.07
C CYS A 21 -2.78 -19.00 11.01
N ASP A 22 -3.28 -18.54 9.85
CA ASP A 22 -2.50 -17.92 8.78
C ASP A 22 -3.07 -16.53 8.45
N PHE A 23 -2.63 -15.53 9.20
CA PHE A 23 -3.07 -14.15 9.04
C PHE A 23 -2.40 -13.46 7.82
N ARG A 24 -1.34 -14.05 7.26
CA ARG A 24 -0.70 -13.56 6.04
C ARG A 24 -1.40 -14.06 4.78
N GLY A 25 -2.03 -15.24 4.83
CA GLY A 25 -2.73 -15.87 3.71
C GLY A 25 -1.81 -16.25 2.55
N ARG A 26 -0.52 -16.51 2.80
CA ARG A 26 0.54 -16.63 1.77
C ARG A 26 0.94 -18.07 1.41
N ARG A 27 0.16 -19.09 1.77
CA ARG A 27 0.51 -20.48 1.38
C ARG A 27 0.48 -20.63 -0.15
N PRO A 28 1.53 -21.15 -0.81
CA PRO A 28 1.60 -21.22 -2.28
C PRO A 28 0.41 -21.92 -2.94
N GLU A 29 -0.08 -23.02 -2.37
CA GLU A 29 -1.23 -23.75 -2.92
C GLU A 29 -2.52 -22.92 -2.83
N CYS A 30 -2.64 -22.07 -1.81
CA CYS A 30 -3.74 -21.12 -1.68
C CYS A 30 -3.64 -20.02 -2.75
N THR A 31 -2.45 -19.50 -3.00
CA THR A 31 -2.20 -18.47 -4.03
C THR A 31 -2.54 -18.97 -5.43
N GLU A 32 -2.07 -20.15 -5.82
CA GLU A 32 -2.38 -20.73 -7.14
C GLU A 32 -3.88 -20.95 -7.33
N ARG A 33 -4.56 -21.51 -6.32
CA ARG A 33 -6.00 -21.74 -6.37
C ARG A 33 -6.77 -20.42 -6.49
N LEU A 34 -6.35 -19.39 -5.75
CA LEU A 34 -6.92 -18.05 -5.83
C LEU A 34 -6.76 -17.48 -7.24
N VAL A 35 -5.55 -17.48 -7.79
CA VAL A 35 -5.27 -16.97 -9.15
C VAL A 35 -6.11 -17.70 -10.19
N ARG A 36 -6.22 -19.03 -10.12
CA ARG A 36 -7.06 -19.81 -11.05
C ARG A 36 -8.53 -19.40 -10.97
N ALA A 37 -9.08 -19.27 -9.77
CA ALA A 37 -10.46 -18.86 -9.55
C ALA A 37 -10.70 -17.42 -10.06
N LEU A 38 -9.78 -16.51 -9.78
CA LEU A 38 -9.83 -15.12 -10.25
C LEU A 38 -9.75 -15.03 -11.78
N VAL A 39 -8.86 -15.79 -12.42
CA VAL A 39 -8.78 -15.85 -13.89
C VAL A 39 -10.09 -16.33 -14.49
N ALA A 40 -10.72 -17.35 -13.92
CA ALA A 40 -12.02 -17.85 -14.38
C ALA A 40 -13.14 -16.80 -14.19
N ALA A 41 -13.15 -16.11 -13.05
CA ALA A 41 -14.15 -15.13 -12.68
C ALA A 41 -13.90 -13.71 -13.25
N ARG A 42 -12.73 -13.45 -13.85
CA ARG A 42 -12.21 -12.10 -14.16
C ARG A 42 -13.20 -11.14 -14.83
N ARG A 43 -14.06 -11.65 -15.72
CA ARG A 43 -15.08 -10.85 -16.42
C ARG A 43 -16.13 -10.26 -15.49
N ARG A 44 -16.44 -10.92 -14.36
CA ARG A 44 -17.34 -10.40 -13.30
C ARG A 44 -16.81 -9.09 -12.70
N PHE A 45 -15.50 -8.90 -12.73
CA PHE A 45 -14.82 -7.73 -12.18
C PHE A 45 -14.40 -6.72 -13.26
N GLY A 46 -14.86 -6.89 -14.51
CA GLY A 46 -14.48 -6.02 -15.63
C GLY A 46 -13.03 -6.19 -16.10
N ILE A 47 -12.33 -7.23 -15.64
CA ILE A 47 -10.96 -7.51 -16.05
C ILE A 47 -10.96 -8.14 -17.44
N THR A 48 -10.27 -7.49 -18.36
CA THR A 48 -10.20 -7.92 -19.77
C THR A 48 -8.90 -8.64 -20.11
N ARG A 49 -7.81 -8.31 -19.41
CA ARG A 49 -6.47 -8.85 -19.66
C ARG A 49 -5.70 -9.07 -18.36
N ILE A 50 -4.84 -10.08 -18.39
CA ILE A 50 -3.74 -10.29 -17.46
C ILE A 50 -2.48 -10.60 -18.28
N GLY A 51 -1.33 -10.06 -17.90
CA GLY A 51 -0.07 -10.28 -18.60
C GLY A 51 1.13 -10.15 -17.66
N SER A 52 2.25 -10.78 -18.04
CA SER A 52 3.53 -10.60 -17.36
C SER A 52 4.28 -9.43 -17.97
N LEU A 53 4.82 -8.55 -17.13
CA LEU A 53 5.75 -7.49 -17.52
C LEU A 53 7.20 -7.84 -17.17
N SER A 54 7.45 -8.98 -16.52
CA SER A 54 8.75 -9.35 -15.96
C SER A 54 9.92 -9.29 -16.95
N ARG A 55 9.65 -9.44 -18.26
CA ARG A 55 10.66 -9.41 -19.32
C ARG A 55 10.93 -8.02 -19.91
N LEU A 56 10.26 -6.97 -19.41
CA LEU A 56 10.54 -5.60 -19.81
C LEU A 56 11.77 -5.03 -19.12
N ASP A 57 12.15 -5.56 -17.95
CA ASP A 57 13.38 -5.22 -17.24
C ASP A 57 14.28 -6.45 -17.09
N ARG A 58 15.56 -6.20 -16.80
CA ARG A 58 16.57 -7.22 -16.52
C ARG A 58 16.61 -7.65 -15.05
N ALA A 59 15.91 -6.94 -14.16
CA ALA A 59 15.93 -7.13 -12.70
C ALA A 59 15.59 -8.55 -12.21
N GLY A 60 14.99 -9.39 -13.07
CA GLY A 60 14.64 -10.77 -12.71
C GLY A 60 13.51 -10.87 -11.67
N VAL A 61 12.78 -9.77 -11.43
CA VAL A 61 11.63 -9.72 -10.53
C VAL A 61 10.35 -10.05 -11.31
N SER A 62 9.44 -10.79 -10.68
CA SER A 62 8.16 -11.12 -11.31
C SER A 62 7.19 -9.96 -11.14
N VAL A 63 6.74 -9.42 -12.27
CA VAL A 63 5.72 -8.37 -12.32
C VAL A 63 4.59 -8.82 -13.24
N ALA A 64 3.36 -8.72 -12.75
CA ALA A 64 2.15 -8.97 -13.52
C ALA A 64 1.30 -7.71 -13.60
N GLN A 65 0.49 -7.60 -14.65
CA GLN A 65 -0.45 -6.51 -14.87
C GLN A 65 -1.84 -7.07 -15.12
N VAL A 66 -2.85 -6.45 -14.51
CA VAL A 66 -4.27 -6.67 -14.72
C VAL A 66 -4.90 -5.41 -15.32
N VAL A 67 -5.80 -5.57 -16.30
CA VAL A 67 -6.41 -4.43 -17.01
C VAL A 67 -7.93 -4.42 -16.84
N ARG A 68 -8.45 -3.34 -16.25
CA ARG A 68 -9.87 -2.96 -16.15
C ARG A 68 -10.09 -1.65 -16.93
N PRO A 69 -10.46 -1.71 -18.22
CA PRO A 69 -10.55 -0.52 -19.07
C PRO A 69 -11.58 0.53 -18.63
N LEU A 70 -12.57 0.12 -17.82
CA LEU A 70 -13.64 1.00 -17.31
C LEU A 70 -13.47 1.28 -15.81
N SER A 71 -12.24 1.22 -15.30
CA SER A 71 -11.92 1.66 -13.95
C SER A 71 -12.23 3.15 -13.79
N LEU A 72 -12.75 3.56 -12.63
CA LEU A 72 -12.96 4.97 -12.30
C LEU A 72 -11.73 5.62 -11.63
N SER A 73 -10.62 4.87 -11.62
CA SER A 73 -9.25 5.26 -11.24
C SER A 73 -8.31 4.75 -12.36
N ASN A 74 -7.07 4.37 -12.05
CA ASN A 74 -6.17 3.75 -13.02
C ASN A 74 -6.80 2.49 -13.66
N ALA A 75 -6.71 2.39 -14.99
CA ALA A 75 -7.19 1.26 -15.77
C ALA A 75 -6.33 0.00 -15.64
N VAL A 76 -5.09 0.16 -15.15
CA VAL A 76 -4.12 -0.92 -14.95
C VAL A 76 -3.72 -1.02 -13.49
N SER A 77 -3.66 -2.25 -12.98
CA SER A 77 -3.12 -2.59 -11.65
C SER A 77 -1.95 -3.54 -11.84
N GLN A 78 -0.92 -3.43 -11.02
CA GLN A 78 0.32 -4.18 -11.21
C GLN A 78 0.78 -4.80 -9.91
N GLY A 79 1.07 -6.10 -9.96
CA GLY A 79 1.50 -6.84 -8.79
C GLY A 79 2.94 -7.31 -8.93
N LYS A 80 3.53 -7.54 -7.76
CA LYS A 80 4.91 -8.01 -7.60
C LYS A 80 4.96 -9.29 -6.78
N GLY A 81 5.98 -10.10 -7.02
CA GLY A 81 6.19 -11.35 -6.29
C GLY A 81 7.51 -12.02 -6.59
N GLU A 82 7.84 -13.05 -5.81
CA GLU A 82 9.06 -13.86 -6.03
C GLU A 82 8.94 -14.77 -7.26
N ASN A 83 7.70 -15.10 -7.64
CA ASN A 83 7.33 -15.80 -8.86
C ASN A 83 6.11 -15.13 -9.53
N ILE A 84 5.78 -15.57 -10.74
CA ILE A 84 4.72 -14.95 -11.54
C ILE A 84 3.30 -15.20 -11.00
N VAL A 85 3.09 -16.27 -10.22
CA VAL A 85 1.79 -16.56 -9.59
C VAL A 85 1.55 -15.58 -8.45
N ASP A 86 2.55 -15.32 -7.61
CA ASP A 86 2.47 -14.32 -6.54
C ASP A 86 2.24 -12.92 -7.11
N ALA A 87 2.98 -12.56 -8.17
CA ALA A 87 2.80 -11.30 -8.87
C ALA A 87 1.40 -11.16 -9.47
N ALA A 88 0.86 -12.24 -10.07
CA ALA A 88 -0.49 -12.26 -10.59
C ALA A 88 -1.55 -12.11 -9.47
N ALA A 89 -1.37 -12.79 -8.34
CA ALA A 89 -2.24 -12.66 -7.19
C ALA A 89 -2.25 -11.21 -6.69
N SER A 90 -1.08 -10.61 -6.47
CA SER A 90 -0.94 -9.21 -6.08
C SER A 90 -1.64 -8.27 -7.08
N ALA A 91 -1.46 -8.47 -8.39
CA ALA A 91 -2.08 -7.62 -9.42
C ALA A 91 -3.61 -7.74 -9.44
N PHE A 92 -4.15 -8.94 -9.20
CA PHE A 92 -5.58 -9.12 -9.08
C PHE A 92 -6.14 -8.47 -7.82
N MET A 93 -5.47 -8.63 -6.67
CA MET A 93 -5.94 -8.07 -5.40
C MET A 93 -6.02 -6.55 -5.47
N GLU A 94 -5.01 -5.88 -6.01
CA GLU A 94 -5.02 -4.43 -6.25
C GLU A 94 -6.14 -4.00 -7.23
N ALA A 95 -6.39 -4.78 -8.28
CA ALA A 95 -7.49 -4.49 -9.22
C ALA A 95 -8.87 -4.63 -8.56
N LEU A 96 -9.03 -5.60 -7.66
CA LEU A 96 -10.27 -5.89 -6.94
C LEU A 96 -10.55 -4.91 -5.81
N GLU A 97 -9.50 -4.44 -5.15
CA GLU A 97 -9.51 -3.32 -4.22
C GLU A 97 -10.20 -2.11 -4.85
N CYS A 98 -9.66 -1.62 -5.97
CA CYS A 98 -10.24 -0.49 -6.69
C CYS A 98 -11.65 -0.79 -7.22
N TRP A 99 -11.89 -2.01 -7.71
CA TRP A 99 -13.21 -2.43 -8.21
C TRP A 99 -14.30 -2.38 -7.13
N ALA A 100 -13.97 -2.72 -5.89
CA ALA A 100 -14.89 -2.66 -4.77
C ALA A 100 -15.09 -1.22 -4.29
N ALA A 101 -14.00 -0.45 -4.19
CA ALA A 101 -14.05 0.94 -3.73
C ALA A 101 -14.83 1.87 -4.68
N GLU A 102 -14.92 1.58 -5.98
CA GLU A 102 -15.74 2.36 -6.92
C GLU A 102 -17.24 2.00 -6.91
N ARG A 103 -17.67 1.00 -6.12
CA ARG A 103 -19.04 0.42 -6.13
C ARG A 103 -19.75 0.48 -4.78
N ILE A 104 -19.48 1.51 -3.99
CA ILE A 104 -20.20 1.72 -2.73
C ILE A 104 -21.67 2.00 -3.02
N GLU A 105 -22.57 1.19 -2.47
CA GLU A 105 -24.01 1.33 -2.70
C GLU A 105 -24.53 2.68 -2.21
N HIS A 106 -25.34 3.37 -3.03
CA HIS A 106 -25.90 4.69 -2.70
C HIS A 106 -26.71 4.69 -1.39
N SER A 107 -27.35 3.58 -1.04
CA SER A 107 -28.09 3.40 0.22
C SER A 107 -27.20 3.50 1.47
N ARG A 108 -25.89 3.26 1.33
CA ARG A 108 -24.91 3.38 2.42
C ARG A 108 -24.37 4.80 2.59
N ILE A 109 -24.68 5.71 1.67
CA ILE A 109 -24.12 7.06 1.63
C ILE A 109 -25.12 8.05 2.21
N ARG A 110 -24.74 8.70 3.32
CA ARG A 110 -25.48 9.81 3.93
C ARG A 110 -24.81 11.14 3.62
N PHE A 111 -25.58 12.13 3.15
CA PHE A 111 -25.06 13.48 2.93
C PHE A 111 -25.35 14.39 4.13
N ALA A 112 -24.29 14.85 4.80
CA ALA A 112 -24.36 15.69 5.99
C ALA A 112 -23.16 16.65 6.08
N ARG A 113 -23.28 17.70 6.88
CA ARG A 113 -22.15 18.56 7.24
C ARG A 113 -21.43 17.97 8.44
N ALA A 114 -20.11 18.10 8.52
CA ALA A 114 -19.35 17.50 9.63
C ALA A 114 -19.79 18.07 10.98
N ARG A 115 -20.13 19.37 11.06
CA ARG A 115 -20.65 20.00 12.29
C ARG A 115 -22.00 19.45 12.76
N ASP A 116 -22.82 18.93 11.85
CA ASP A 116 -24.12 18.35 12.17
C ASP A 116 -23.96 16.91 12.72
N LEU A 117 -22.79 16.30 12.55
CA LEU A 117 -22.45 14.96 13.06
C LEU A 117 -21.80 15.00 14.46
N GLY A 118 -21.60 16.19 15.02
CA GLY A 118 -21.01 16.39 16.35
C GLY A 118 -19.52 16.76 16.32
N ASN A 119 -19.05 17.38 17.42
CA ASN A 119 -17.67 17.86 17.55
C ASN A 119 -16.65 16.72 17.45
N GLU A 120 -16.95 15.53 17.99
CA GLU A 120 -16.05 14.37 17.95
C GLU A 120 -15.71 13.96 16.51
N VAL A 121 -16.72 13.82 15.64
CA VAL A 121 -16.54 13.48 14.22
C VAL A 121 -15.81 14.62 13.50
N ARG A 122 -16.18 15.88 13.76
CA ARG A 122 -15.52 17.03 13.17
C ARG A 122 -14.03 17.04 13.50
N ASP A 123 -13.68 16.91 14.77
CA ASP A 123 -12.32 17.07 15.25
C ASP A 123 -11.44 15.87 14.84
N LEU A 124 -12.02 14.67 14.70
CA LEU A 124 -11.34 13.47 14.21
C LEU A 124 -10.74 13.66 12.81
N TYR A 125 -11.51 14.25 11.88
CA TYR A 125 -11.09 14.43 10.48
C TYR A 125 -10.54 15.82 10.16
N ALA A 126 -10.50 16.73 11.12
CA ALA A 126 -9.95 18.07 10.93
C ALA A 126 -8.51 18.02 10.39
N ASP A 127 -7.70 17.09 10.89
CA ASP A 127 -6.32 16.91 10.45
C ASP A 127 -6.16 15.87 9.34
N CYS A 128 -7.23 15.53 8.62
CA CYS A 128 -7.15 14.73 7.39
C CYS A 128 -7.31 15.58 6.11
N ARG A 129 -7.52 16.89 6.25
CA ARG A 129 -7.83 17.78 5.13
C ARG A 129 -6.63 18.03 4.23
N VAL A 130 -6.91 18.40 2.98
CA VAL A 130 -5.91 18.94 2.05
C VAL A 130 -5.22 20.15 2.70
N HIS A 131 -3.90 20.23 2.56
CA HIS A 131 -3.13 21.35 3.09
C HIS A 131 -3.60 22.68 2.48
N GLY A 132 -3.75 23.71 3.31
CA GLY A 132 -4.19 25.03 2.86
C GLY A 132 -5.69 25.17 2.57
N PHE A 133 -6.49 24.11 2.74
CA PHE A 133 -7.95 24.22 2.61
C PHE A 133 -8.57 24.81 3.90
N ASP A 134 -9.24 25.95 3.76
CA ASP A 134 -9.70 26.87 4.82
C ASP A 134 -10.86 26.34 5.69
N ALA A 135 -11.16 27.08 6.77
CA ALA A 135 -12.02 26.82 7.94
C ALA A 135 -13.53 26.57 7.69
N GLY A 136 -13.93 26.15 6.48
CA GLY A 136 -15.31 25.90 6.09
C GLY A 136 -15.63 24.45 5.69
N TRP A 137 -14.66 23.54 5.70
CA TRP A 137 -14.87 22.13 5.30
C TRP A 137 -16.03 21.46 6.07
N ASP A 138 -16.19 21.83 7.34
CA ASP A 138 -17.20 21.27 8.23
C ASP A 138 -18.62 21.76 7.91
N GLN A 139 -18.75 22.78 7.04
CA GLN A 139 -20.00 23.32 6.50
C GLN A 139 -20.38 22.70 5.16
N LEU A 140 -19.42 22.09 4.48
CA LEU A 140 -19.66 21.41 3.21
C LEU A 140 -20.59 20.23 3.44
N ARG A 141 -21.54 20.05 2.54
CA ARG A 141 -22.37 18.85 2.52
C ARG A 141 -21.56 17.73 1.86
N LEU A 142 -21.05 16.83 2.68
CA LEU A 142 -20.16 15.74 2.27
C LEU A 142 -20.92 14.42 2.30
N GLY A 143 -20.49 13.46 1.48
CA GLY A 143 -20.91 12.07 1.59
C GLY A 143 -20.21 11.40 2.76
N TRP A 144 -20.95 10.60 3.52
CA TRP A 144 -20.46 9.82 4.66
C TRP A 144 -20.92 8.38 4.54
N VAL A 145 -20.07 7.46 4.98
CA VAL A 145 -20.39 6.04 5.13
C VAL A 145 -20.04 5.61 6.54
N ASP A 146 -20.70 4.57 7.03
CA ASP A 146 -20.39 4.02 8.35
C ASP A 146 -19.19 3.08 8.29
N GLY A 147 -18.28 3.25 9.25
CA GLY A 147 -17.15 2.37 9.51
C GLY A 147 -17.14 1.89 10.96
N TYR A 148 -16.35 0.87 11.25
CA TYR A 148 -16.20 0.30 12.60
C TYR A 148 -14.82 0.65 13.15
N ASP A 149 -14.76 1.40 14.24
CA ASP A 149 -13.50 1.73 14.91
C ASP A 149 -13.04 0.57 15.78
N LEU A 150 -11.87 0.01 15.46
CA LEU A 150 -11.26 -1.09 16.20
C LEU A 150 -10.76 -0.67 17.58
N LEU A 151 -10.55 0.63 17.82
CA LEU A 151 -10.03 1.11 19.11
C LEU A 151 -11.15 1.25 20.15
N THR A 152 -12.32 1.74 19.74
CA THR A 152 -13.46 2.01 20.61
C THR A 152 -14.57 0.95 20.49
N ALA A 153 -14.47 0.04 19.53
CA ALA A 153 -15.48 -0.95 19.20
C ALA A 153 -16.85 -0.36 18.82
N SER A 154 -16.87 0.84 18.23
CA SER A 154 -18.09 1.58 17.87
C SER A 154 -18.18 1.88 16.37
N VAL A 155 -19.42 2.06 15.89
CA VAL A 155 -19.65 2.57 14.53
C VAL A 155 -19.42 4.08 14.50
N VAL A 156 -18.60 4.54 13.57
CA VAL A 156 -18.29 5.97 13.37
C VAL A 156 -18.47 6.36 11.90
N PRO A 157 -18.99 7.56 11.60
CA PRO A 157 -19.10 8.03 10.22
C PRO A 157 -17.72 8.38 9.66
N VAL A 158 -17.49 8.05 8.39
CA VAL A 158 -16.25 8.28 7.64
C VAL A 158 -16.56 9.10 6.39
N PRO A 159 -15.80 10.18 6.09
CA PRO A 159 -15.96 10.91 4.84
C PRO A 159 -15.75 9.98 3.65
N LEU A 160 -16.73 9.92 2.73
CA LEU A 160 -16.70 9.05 1.56
C LEU A 160 -15.47 9.34 0.66
N ALA A 161 -15.02 10.58 0.61
CA ALA A 161 -13.80 10.99 -0.10
C ALA A 161 -12.53 10.27 0.41
N LEU A 162 -12.50 9.85 1.69
CA LEU A 162 -11.41 9.06 2.25
C LEU A 162 -11.59 7.55 2.03
N VAL A 163 -12.63 7.12 1.32
CA VAL A 163 -13.00 5.70 1.17
C VAL A 163 -13.03 5.25 -0.28
N ASP A 164 -13.77 5.94 -1.15
CA ASP A 164 -13.94 5.51 -2.53
C ASP A 164 -12.76 5.89 -3.43
N THR A 165 -12.64 5.18 -4.55
CA THR A 165 -11.61 5.39 -5.58
C THR A 165 -12.20 5.96 -6.88
N ILE A 166 -13.31 6.70 -6.80
CA ILE A 166 -13.88 7.41 -7.94
C ILE A 166 -13.08 8.70 -8.16
N TYR A 167 -12.06 8.61 -9.02
CA TYR A 167 -11.11 9.68 -9.35
C TYR A 167 -11.37 10.27 -10.75
N THR A 168 -12.65 10.39 -11.10
CA THR A 168 -13.09 11.00 -12.37
C THR A 168 -12.92 12.52 -12.35
N LEU A 169 -12.89 13.13 -13.54
CA LEU A 169 -13.02 14.58 -13.74
C LEU A 169 -14.36 14.89 -14.44
N PRO A 170 -15.24 15.73 -13.86
CA PRO A 170 -15.12 16.36 -12.54
C PRO A 170 -15.20 15.35 -11.39
N SER A 171 -14.58 15.69 -10.26
CA SER A 171 -14.62 14.85 -9.05
C SER A 171 -16.03 14.83 -8.46
N PRO A 172 -16.53 13.67 -7.98
CA PRO A 172 -17.82 13.61 -7.28
C PRO A 172 -17.76 14.15 -5.85
N HIS A 173 -16.56 14.54 -5.37
CA HIS A 173 -16.33 15.04 -4.01
C HIS A 173 -15.84 16.49 -4.03
N PRO A 174 -16.22 17.31 -3.03
CA PRO A 174 -15.52 18.57 -2.76
C PRO A 174 -14.05 18.34 -2.44
N ILE A 175 -13.20 19.35 -2.71
CA ILE A 175 -11.75 19.34 -2.46
C ILE A 175 -11.46 19.55 -0.95
N ALA A 176 -12.09 18.76 -0.08
CA ALA A 176 -11.91 18.85 1.37
C ALA A 176 -10.85 17.86 1.87
N PHE A 177 -10.81 16.67 1.27
CA PHE A 177 -9.95 15.56 1.67
C PHE A 177 -9.08 15.12 0.50
N PRO A 178 -7.84 14.73 0.77
CA PRO A 178 -7.01 14.11 -0.24
C PRO A 178 -7.60 12.77 -0.66
N ARG A 179 -7.44 12.46 -1.94
CA ARG A 179 -7.94 11.23 -2.55
C ARG A 179 -6.75 10.34 -2.85
N SER A 180 -6.63 9.22 -2.15
CA SER A 180 -5.59 8.22 -2.39
C SER A 180 -6.11 6.82 -2.12
N THR A 181 -5.38 5.80 -2.61
CA THR A 181 -5.70 4.38 -2.37
C THR A 181 -5.20 3.88 -1.01
N ARG A 182 -4.55 4.72 -0.21
CA ARG A 182 -3.98 4.34 1.08
C ARG A 182 -4.97 3.62 1.99
N GLY A 183 -4.54 2.46 2.52
CA GLY A 183 -5.34 1.65 3.43
C GLY A 183 -6.49 0.91 2.76
N LEU A 184 -6.59 0.95 1.43
CA LEU A 184 -7.44 0.04 0.67
C LEU A 184 -6.70 -1.29 0.57
N ALA A 185 -7.34 -2.38 0.98
CA ALA A 185 -6.70 -3.69 0.98
C ALA A 185 -7.70 -4.80 0.70
N ALA A 186 -7.25 -5.79 -0.04
CA ALA A 186 -7.91 -7.07 -0.19
C ALA A 186 -7.13 -8.18 0.51
N GLY A 187 -7.87 -9.18 1.00
CA GLY A 187 -7.29 -10.35 1.65
C GLY A 187 -8.19 -11.56 1.54
N ALA A 188 -7.66 -12.74 1.88
CA ALA A 188 -8.48 -13.95 2.00
C ALA A 188 -9.50 -13.86 3.15
N THR A 189 -9.21 -13.03 4.15
CA THR A 189 -10.04 -12.74 5.33
C THR A 189 -10.04 -11.24 5.59
N VAL A 190 -10.99 -10.78 6.42
CA VAL A 190 -11.04 -9.37 6.86
C VAL A 190 -9.79 -9.05 7.67
N LEU A 191 -9.38 -9.97 8.56
CA LEU A 191 -8.18 -9.78 9.38
C LEU A 191 -6.91 -9.59 8.52
N ALA A 192 -6.72 -10.41 7.48
CA ALA A 192 -5.57 -10.27 6.59
C ALA A 192 -5.58 -8.93 5.84
N ALA A 193 -6.77 -8.49 5.39
CA ALA A 193 -6.92 -7.19 4.73
C ALA A 193 -6.65 -6.02 5.70
N ILE A 194 -7.10 -6.10 6.95
CA ILE A 194 -6.82 -5.09 7.99
C ILE A 194 -5.31 -4.99 8.25
N ILE A 195 -4.63 -6.12 8.45
CA ILE A 195 -3.19 -6.15 8.72
C ILE A 195 -2.42 -5.56 7.53
N HIS A 196 -2.78 -5.94 6.30
CA HIS A 196 -2.16 -5.39 5.10
C HIS A 196 -2.34 -3.86 5.01
N ALA A 197 -3.58 -3.38 5.17
CA ALA A 197 -3.88 -1.95 5.15
C ALA A 197 -3.16 -1.18 6.27
N ALA A 198 -3.05 -1.76 7.47
CA ALA A 198 -2.37 -1.12 8.60
C ALA A 198 -0.87 -0.95 8.34
N LEU A 199 -0.20 -1.99 7.83
CA LEU A 199 1.21 -1.93 7.46
C LEU A 199 1.45 -0.90 6.36
N GLU A 200 0.61 -0.88 5.31
CA GLU A 200 0.72 0.12 4.24
C GLU A 200 0.53 1.56 4.75
N ILE A 201 -0.39 1.78 5.70
CA ILE A 201 -0.60 3.10 6.31
C ILE A 201 0.65 3.55 7.08
N LEU A 202 1.24 2.67 7.88
CA LEU A 202 2.46 2.97 8.65
C LEU A 202 3.64 3.26 7.73
N GLU A 203 3.82 2.43 6.70
CA GLU A 203 4.82 2.64 5.66
C GLU A 203 4.71 4.04 5.04
N ARG A 204 3.54 4.38 4.49
CA ARG A 204 3.32 5.66 3.81
C ARG A 204 3.45 6.85 4.77
N ALA A 205 3.01 6.71 6.01
CA ALA A 205 3.12 7.75 7.02
C ALA A 205 4.58 8.00 7.42
N ASN A 206 5.39 6.95 7.57
CA ASN A 206 6.80 7.08 7.93
C ASN A 206 7.60 7.73 6.81
N VAL A 207 7.44 7.26 5.56
CA VAL A 207 8.12 7.85 4.39
C VAL A 207 7.72 9.32 4.26
N ALA A 208 6.43 9.65 4.42
CA ALA A 208 5.96 11.02 4.37
C ALA A 208 6.53 11.93 5.47
N THR A 209 6.66 11.38 6.67
CA THR A 209 7.18 12.12 7.82
C THR A 209 8.70 12.33 7.69
N ALA A 210 9.42 11.32 7.19
CA ALA A 210 10.85 11.42 6.91
C ALA A 210 11.15 12.45 5.81
N GLU A 211 10.39 12.45 4.72
CA GLU A 211 10.56 13.45 3.65
C GLU A 211 10.24 14.87 4.15
N ARG A 212 9.17 15.02 4.96
CA ARG A 212 8.76 16.33 5.47
C ARG A 212 9.67 16.87 6.57
N TYR A 213 10.25 16.00 7.38
CA TYR A 213 11.07 16.36 8.55
C TYR A 213 12.39 15.56 8.59
N PRO A 214 13.27 15.70 7.60
CA PRO A 214 14.44 14.83 7.42
C PRO A 214 15.46 14.93 8.55
N HIS A 215 15.51 16.05 9.28
CA HIS A 215 16.39 16.20 10.45
C HIS A 215 15.86 15.48 11.69
N ARG A 216 14.53 15.36 11.83
CA ARG A 216 13.89 14.69 12.98
C ARG A 216 13.74 13.20 12.73
N TYR A 217 13.50 12.81 11.49
CA TYR A 217 13.32 11.43 11.04
C TYR A 217 14.35 11.12 9.94
N PRO A 218 15.66 11.13 10.26
CA PRO A 218 16.70 10.88 9.26
C PRO A 218 16.64 9.43 8.80
N GLU A 219 16.48 9.23 7.48
CA GLU A 219 16.65 7.92 6.86
C GLU A 219 18.07 7.41 7.12
N ARG A 220 18.19 6.14 7.52
CA ARG A 220 19.47 5.53 7.87
C ARG A 220 19.83 4.50 6.83
N GLN A 221 20.88 4.77 6.05
CA GLN A 221 21.32 3.85 5.01
C GLN A 221 21.84 2.56 5.64
N ILE A 222 21.50 1.41 5.05
CA ILE A 222 22.02 0.10 5.43
C ILE A 222 22.93 -0.42 4.32
N ASP A 223 23.85 -1.31 4.68
CA ASP A 223 24.66 -2.02 3.68
C ASP A 223 23.84 -3.21 3.14
N PRO A 224 23.55 -3.29 1.82
CA PRO A 224 22.89 -4.45 1.23
C PRO A 224 23.61 -5.78 1.51
N ALA A 225 24.94 -5.77 1.75
CA ALA A 225 25.68 -6.96 2.15
C ALA A 225 25.30 -7.48 3.55
N SER A 226 24.70 -6.64 4.39
CA SER A 226 24.19 -6.97 5.73
C SER A 226 22.70 -7.31 5.75
N ALA A 227 22.20 -7.91 4.67
CA ALA A 227 20.79 -8.29 4.55
C ALA A 227 20.29 -9.08 5.79
N PRO A 228 19.14 -8.71 6.37
CA PRO A 228 18.67 -9.24 7.65
C PRO A 228 18.20 -10.71 7.57
N GLY A 229 17.96 -11.25 6.37
CA GLY A 229 17.51 -12.63 6.23
C GLY A 229 17.53 -13.19 4.80
N PRO A 230 17.08 -14.45 4.62
CA PRO A 230 17.22 -15.18 3.37
C PRO A 230 16.39 -14.61 2.21
N ARG A 231 15.23 -13.98 2.49
CA ARG A 231 14.34 -13.50 1.44
C ARG A 231 14.90 -12.25 0.78
N SER A 232 15.30 -11.27 1.57
CA SER A 232 15.98 -10.05 1.12
C SER A 232 17.31 -10.37 0.44
N SER A 233 18.12 -11.27 1.04
CA SER A 233 19.39 -11.72 0.44
C SER A 233 19.23 -12.28 -0.97
N ARG A 234 18.19 -13.10 -1.20
CA ARG A 234 17.90 -13.68 -2.52
C ARG A 234 17.53 -12.62 -3.56
N ILE A 235 16.74 -11.62 -3.17
CA ILE A 235 16.33 -10.54 -4.07
C ILE A 235 17.53 -9.66 -4.41
N LEU A 236 18.34 -9.31 -3.42
CA LEU A 236 19.58 -8.54 -3.61
C LEU A 236 20.55 -9.27 -4.57
N ALA A 237 20.72 -10.58 -4.41
CA ALA A 237 21.54 -11.37 -5.32
C ALA A 237 21.03 -11.31 -6.77
N ARG A 238 19.70 -11.44 -6.99
CA ARG A 238 19.10 -11.31 -8.32
C ARG A 238 19.29 -9.93 -8.94
N LEU A 239 19.14 -8.87 -8.15
CA LEU A 239 19.35 -7.49 -8.61
C LEU A 239 20.83 -7.25 -8.98
N ALA A 240 21.76 -7.78 -8.18
CA ALA A 240 23.19 -7.70 -8.47
C ALA A 240 23.57 -8.48 -9.74
N GLU A 241 23.05 -9.70 -9.92
CA GLU A 241 23.23 -10.49 -11.16
C GLU A 241 22.68 -9.77 -12.40
N ALA A 242 21.63 -8.96 -12.22
CA ALA A 242 21.04 -8.12 -13.25
C ALA A 242 21.79 -6.80 -13.51
N ASP A 243 22.93 -6.58 -12.86
CA ASP A 243 23.71 -5.35 -12.90
C ASP A 243 22.89 -4.10 -12.49
N LEU A 244 22.19 -4.23 -11.36
CA LEU A 244 21.48 -3.15 -10.70
C LEU A 244 22.12 -2.81 -9.35
N ALA A 245 22.33 -1.52 -9.09
CA ALA A 245 22.74 -1.01 -7.79
C ALA A 245 21.52 -0.74 -6.91
N VAL A 246 21.66 -1.01 -5.61
CA VAL A 246 20.59 -0.91 -4.63
C VAL A 246 20.99 0.06 -3.52
N GLY A 247 20.21 1.11 -3.34
CA GLY A 247 20.20 1.90 -2.10
C GLY A 247 19.08 1.39 -1.20
N ALA A 248 19.35 1.22 0.08
CA ALA A 248 18.35 0.80 1.06
C ALA A 248 18.51 1.59 2.35
N TRP A 249 17.38 2.05 2.90
CA TRP A 249 17.33 2.86 4.10
C TRP A 249 16.26 2.36 5.04
N LEU A 250 16.58 2.34 6.33
CA LEU A 250 15.60 2.20 7.40
C LEU A 250 14.98 3.57 7.67
N VAL A 251 13.66 3.67 7.50
CA VAL A 251 12.87 4.88 7.70
C VAL A 251 12.36 4.89 9.14
N PRO A 252 12.82 5.83 9.99
CA PRO A 252 12.37 5.88 11.37
C PRO A 252 10.89 6.32 11.46
N GLY A 253 10.20 5.78 12.45
CA GLY A 253 8.87 6.22 12.87
C GLY A 253 8.75 6.14 14.39
N ASP A 254 7.65 6.64 14.93
CA ASP A 254 7.39 6.64 16.38
C ASP A 254 6.85 5.28 16.87
N HIS A 255 7.19 4.18 16.19
CA HIS A 255 6.74 2.81 16.48
C HIS A 255 7.83 1.78 16.17
N ASP A 256 7.67 0.55 16.68
CA ASP A 256 8.72 -0.49 16.61
C ASP A 256 8.72 -1.33 15.31
N LEU A 257 7.73 -1.18 14.43
CA LEU A 257 7.71 -1.92 13.16
C LEU A 257 8.73 -1.37 12.14
N PRO A 258 9.50 -2.23 11.45
CA PRO A 258 10.46 -1.79 10.46
C PRO A 258 9.79 -1.27 9.19
N VAL A 259 10.23 -0.09 8.76
CA VAL A 259 9.88 0.49 7.46
C VAL A 259 11.16 0.69 6.65
N PHE A 260 11.20 0.11 5.46
CA PHE A 260 12.30 0.30 4.53
C PHE A 260 11.88 1.15 3.35
N ARG A 261 12.80 1.98 2.85
CA ARG A 261 12.77 2.58 1.52
C ARG A 261 13.94 2.02 0.73
N CYS A 262 13.72 1.71 -0.54
CA CYS A 262 14.72 1.17 -1.43
C CYS A 262 14.70 1.93 -2.76
N GLU A 263 15.89 2.09 -3.34
CA GLU A 263 16.09 2.58 -4.69
C GLU A 263 16.86 1.55 -5.49
N VAL A 264 16.41 1.29 -6.72
CA VAL A 264 17.06 0.37 -7.65
C VAL A 264 17.38 1.11 -8.95
N ILE A 265 18.65 1.12 -9.34
CA ILE A 265 19.11 1.81 -10.55
C ILE A 265 20.08 0.94 -11.35
N GLU A 266 20.07 1.10 -12.67
CA GLU A 266 21.05 0.47 -13.56
C GLU A 266 22.46 0.95 -13.25
N THR A 267 23.42 0.03 -13.30
CA THR A 267 24.81 0.44 -13.28
C THR A 267 25.30 0.90 -14.66
N GLU A 268 26.56 1.38 -14.72
CA GLU A 268 27.18 1.95 -15.92
C GLU A 268 27.54 0.92 -17.01
N ARG A 269 27.43 -0.40 -16.74
CA ARG A 269 27.89 -1.42 -17.71
C ARG A 269 27.02 -1.51 -18.95
N HIS A 270 25.81 -0.97 -18.91
CA HIS A 270 24.82 -1.07 -19.97
C HIS A 270 24.24 0.30 -20.30
N ARG A 271 23.64 0.42 -21.49
CA ARG A 271 22.83 1.59 -21.82
C ARG A 271 21.69 1.71 -20.80
N GLU A 272 21.50 2.92 -20.27
CA GLU A 272 20.35 3.19 -19.41
C GLU A 272 19.05 3.07 -20.20
N ILE A 273 18.13 2.23 -19.73
CA ILE A 273 16.80 2.04 -20.29
C ILE A 273 15.77 2.74 -19.40
N ALA A 274 15.96 2.66 -18.08
CA ALA A 274 15.20 3.38 -17.07
C ALA A 274 16.21 4.08 -16.14
N PRO A 275 16.67 5.29 -16.52
CA PRO A 275 17.78 5.98 -15.85
C PRO A 275 17.40 6.50 -14.46
N MET A 276 16.12 6.81 -14.23
CA MET A 276 15.64 7.22 -12.92
C MET A 276 15.58 6.01 -11.98
N PRO A 277 15.95 6.16 -10.70
CA PRO A 277 15.79 5.09 -9.72
C PRO A 277 14.34 4.63 -9.66
N GLY A 278 14.14 3.30 -9.65
CA GLY A 278 12.87 2.76 -9.20
C GLY A 278 12.83 2.83 -7.68
N GLU A 279 11.77 3.40 -7.14
CA GLU A 279 11.58 3.61 -5.71
C GLU A 279 10.55 2.63 -5.18
N GLY A 280 10.77 2.13 -3.97
CA GLY A 280 9.81 1.29 -3.28
C GLY A 280 9.98 1.37 -1.77
N SER A 281 8.88 1.20 -1.06
CA SER A 281 8.87 1.14 0.40
C SER A 281 8.06 -0.05 0.88
N ALA A 282 8.29 -0.45 2.14
CA ALA A 282 7.47 -1.47 2.79
C ALA A 282 7.58 -1.38 4.31
N CYS A 283 6.45 -1.54 4.99
CA CYS A 283 6.39 -1.91 6.40
C CYS A 283 6.07 -3.39 6.54
N ASP A 284 6.74 -4.09 7.46
CA ASP A 284 6.40 -5.47 7.79
C ASP A 284 6.67 -5.75 9.29
N PHE A 285 6.39 -6.94 9.78
CA PHE A 285 6.68 -7.35 11.16
C PHE A 285 8.15 -7.72 11.39
N THR A 286 8.85 -8.10 10.32
CA THR A 286 10.26 -8.52 10.35
C THR A 286 11.09 -7.70 9.38
N LEU A 287 12.38 -7.55 9.69
CA LEU A 287 13.35 -6.83 8.86
C LEU A 287 13.50 -7.50 7.49
N ASP A 288 13.58 -8.84 7.44
CA ASP A 288 13.74 -9.59 6.19
C ASP A 288 12.55 -9.37 5.25
N ASN A 289 11.32 -9.43 5.76
CA ASN A 289 10.14 -9.23 4.94
C ASN A 289 9.97 -7.76 4.52
N GLY A 290 10.25 -6.81 5.42
CA GLY A 290 10.21 -5.39 5.13
C GLY A 290 11.18 -5.04 3.99
N LEU A 291 12.45 -5.41 4.12
CA LEU A 291 13.45 -5.14 3.08
C LEU A 291 13.12 -5.86 1.77
N ALA A 292 12.72 -7.13 1.83
CA ALA A 292 12.33 -7.89 0.64
C ALA A 292 11.17 -7.25 -0.13
N ASN A 293 10.12 -6.81 0.57
CA ASN A 293 8.96 -6.18 -0.07
C ASN A 293 9.34 -4.82 -0.68
N ALA A 294 10.15 -4.00 0.02
CA ALA A 294 10.62 -2.71 -0.50
C ALA A 294 11.47 -2.87 -1.76
N LEU A 295 12.36 -3.88 -1.81
CA LEU A 295 13.16 -4.21 -2.99
C LEU A 295 12.31 -4.68 -4.17
N LEU A 296 11.30 -5.53 -3.92
CA LEU A 296 10.37 -5.97 -4.97
C LEU A 296 9.57 -4.81 -5.53
N GLU A 297 9.14 -3.87 -4.68
CA GLU A 297 8.42 -2.67 -5.09
C GLU A 297 9.30 -1.72 -5.91
N ALA A 298 10.55 -1.49 -5.48
CA ALA A 298 11.51 -0.67 -6.22
C ALA A 298 11.84 -1.26 -7.60
N ALA A 299 12.00 -2.59 -7.69
CA ALA A 299 12.18 -3.27 -8.97
C ALA A 299 10.91 -3.23 -9.85
N GLN A 300 9.72 -3.35 -9.23
CA GLN A 300 8.45 -3.19 -9.95
C GLN A 300 8.34 -1.78 -10.53
N ALA A 301 8.67 -0.73 -9.76
CA ALA A 301 8.58 0.66 -10.23
C ALA A 301 9.36 0.89 -11.53
N ARG A 302 10.53 0.25 -11.68
CA ARG A 302 11.30 0.26 -12.94
C ARG A 302 10.53 -0.39 -14.09
N VAL A 303 10.04 -1.61 -13.89
CA VAL A 303 9.25 -2.36 -14.90
C VAL A 303 7.99 -1.59 -15.29
N THR A 304 7.35 -0.96 -14.32
CA THR A 304 6.17 -0.12 -14.49
C THR A 304 6.47 1.08 -15.39
N ALA A 305 7.55 1.81 -15.14
CA ALA A 305 7.99 2.91 -16.00
C ALA A 305 8.32 2.43 -17.42
N LEU A 306 9.03 1.30 -17.56
CA LEU A 306 9.33 0.71 -18.88
C LEU A 306 8.09 0.25 -19.64
N GLY A 307 7.07 -0.21 -18.91
CA GLY A 307 5.79 -0.63 -19.48
C GLY A 307 4.96 0.52 -20.04
N GLY A 308 5.11 1.74 -19.50
CA GLY A 308 4.44 2.95 -20.01
C GLY A 308 2.91 2.86 -20.03
N SER A 309 2.32 1.96 -19.24
CA SER A 309 0.88 1.61 -19.31
C SER A 309 0.01 2.29 -18.25
N ARG A 310 0.62 2.93 -17.24
CA ARG A 310 -0.06 3.60 -16.15
C ARG A 310 -0.42 5.05 -16.50
N GLU A 311 -1.63 5.46 -16.16
CA GLU A 311 -2.18 6.79 -16.45
C GLU A 311 -1.67 7.88 -15.49
N ASP A 312 -1.25 7.48 -14.28
CA ASP A 312 -0.69 8.38 -13.26
C ASP A 312 0.82 8.65 -13.45
N ILE A 313 1.50 7.93 -14.34
CA ILE A 313 2.89 8.20 -14.71
C ILE A 313 2.90 9.16 -15.90
N THR A 314 3.09 10.44 -15.61
CA THR A 314 3.03 11.51 -16.61
C THR A 314 4.40 11.79 -17.23
N ARG A 315 4.46 12.76 -18.16
CA ARG A 315 5.72 13.22 -18.79
C ARG A 315 6.78 13.66 -17.77
N ALA A 316 6.37 14.09 -16.57
CA ALA A 316 7.30 14.45 -15.49
C ALA A 316 8.18 13.28 -15.05
N SER A 317 7.69 12.04 -15.17
CA SER A 317 8.43 10.82 -14.84
C SER A 317 9.34 10.33 -15.98
N TYR A 318 9.25 10.91 -17.19
CA TYR A 318 10.06 10.56 -18.36
C TYR A 318 10.87 11.77 -18.83
N PRO A 319 11.88 12.20 -18.07
CA PRO A 319 12.68 13.35 -18.46
C PRO A 319 13.49 13.06 -19.73
N GLU A 320 13.45 13.98 -20.71
CA GLU A 320 14.24 13.87 -21.95
C GLU A 320 15.77 13.92 -21.68
N ARG A 321 16.16 14.55 -20.57
CA ARG A 321 17.54 14.65 -20.10
C ARG A 321 17.55 14.41 -18.60
N TYR A 322 18.53 13.63 -18.15
CA TYR A 322 18.78 13.33 -16.75
C TYR A 322 20.23 13.63 -16.41
N ASP A 323 20.49 14.00 -15.15
CA ASP A 323 21.82 14.35 -14.69
C ASP A 323 22.66 13.09 -14.44
N ARG A 324 23.55 12.76 -15.39
CA ARG A 324 24.43 11.58 -15.28
C ARG A 324 25.45 11.70 -14.15
N ILE A 325 25.80 12.91 -13.74
CA ILE A 325 26.74 13.12 -12.62
C ILE A 325 26.03 12.76 -11.32
N ASP A 326 24.78 13.21 -11.14
CA ASP A 326 23.95 12.81 -10.00
C ASP A 326 23.75 11.29 -9.96
N LEU A 327 23.40 10.67 -11.09
CA LEU A 327 23.21 9.21 -11.15
C LEU A 327 24.50 8.45 -10.82
N ALA A 328 25.66 8.91 -11.30
CA ALA A 328 26.95 8.30 -10.96
C ALA A 328 27.26 8.44 -9.45
N ALA A 329 26.96 9.60 -8.86
CA ALA A 329 27.11 9.82 -7.42
C ALA A 329 26.21 8.87 -6.61
N ARG A 330 24.93 8.72 -6.99
CA ARG A 330 24.00 7.75 -6.38
C ARG A 330 24.52 6.31 -6.49
N ARG A 331 24.94 5.88 -7.69
CA ARG A 331 25.49 4.53 -7.90
C ARG A 331 26.69 4.26 -6.99
N ASN A 332 27.57 5.25 -6.81
CA ASN A 332 28.71 5.13 -5.90
C ASN A 332 28.26 5.03 -4.44
N ALA A 333 27.32 5.89 -4.01
CA ALA A 333 26.75 5.83 -2.67
C ALA A 333 26.02 4.52 -2.36
N TYR A 334 25.45 3.86 -3.37
CA TYR A 334 24.74 2.58 -3.21
C TYR A 334 25.72 1.41 -3.09
N ARG A 335 26.84 1.46 -3.83
CA ARG A 335 27.87 0.42 -3.83
C ARG A 335 28.80 0.49 -2.61
N ALA A 336 29.03 1.69 -2.11
CA ALA A 336 29.92 1.97 -1.00
C ALA A 336 29.23 2.95 -0.03
N PRO A 337 28.20 2.49 0.71
CA PRO A 337 27.51 3.34 1.66
C PRO A 337 28.49 3.82 2.76
N VAL A 338 28.50 5.12 3.02
CA VAL A 338 29.26 5.72 4.11
C VAL A 338 28.37 5.74 5.35
N ASP A 339 28.91 5.33 6.50
CA ASP A 339 28.18 5.29 7.78
C ASP A 339 26.91 4.41 7.77
N ALA A 340 26.96 3.30 7.03
CA ALA A 340 25.86 2.34 6.99
C ALA A 340 25.56 1.78 8.39
N VAL A 341 24.29 1.83 8.80
CA VAL A 341 23.90 1.34 10.12
C VAL A 341 23.80 -0.17 10.13
N GLN A 342 24.25 -0.78 11.24
CA GLN A 342 24.05 -2.20 11.48
C GLN A 342 22.61 -2.44 11.92
N LEU A 343 21.94 -3.38 11.25
CA LEU A 343 20.60 -3.79 11.63
C LEU A 343 20.65 -4.61 12.94
N PRO A 344 19.66 -4.47 13.83
CA PRO A 344 19.51 -5.38 14.95
C PRO A 344 19.15 -6.78 14.47
N ALA A 345 19.20 -7.76 15.38
CA ALA A 345 18.71 -9.10 15.09
C ALA A 345 17.22 -9.05 14.68
N ASP A 346 16.86 -9.83 13.67
CA ASP A 346 15.48 -9.86 13.18
C ASP A 346 14.52 -10.43 14.23
N THR A 347 13.29 -9.96 14.17
CA THR A 347 12.17 -10.47 14.94
C THR A 347 11.51 -11.63 14.22
N HIS A 348 10.68 -12.37 14.96
CA HIS A 348 9.82 -13.39 14.36
C HIS A 348 8.45 -12.78 14.08
N ASP A 349 7.75 -13.37 13.11
CA ASP A 349 6.35 -13.07 12.88
C ASP A 349 5.51 -13.25 14.16
N PRO A 350 4.45 -12.43 14.32
CA PRO A 350 3.48 -12.65 15.39
C PRO A 350 2.97 -14.09 15.38
N ALA A 351 2.88 -14.69 16.57
CA ALA A 351 2.51 -16.10 16.72
C ALA A 351 1.05 -16.42 16.34
N SER A 352 0.20 -15.40 16.21
CA SER A 352 -1.22 -15.55 15.87
C SER A 352 -1.78 -14.29 15.21
N GLY A 353 -2.95 -14.42 14.59
CA GLY A 353 -3.69 -13.27 14.06
C GLY A 353 -4.07 -12.24 15.12
N VAL A 354 -4.33 -12.66 16.37
CA VAL A 354 -4.55 -11.76 17.52
C VAL A 354 -3.30 -10.91 17.76
N ALA A 355 -2.14 -11.57 17.90
CA ALA A 355 -0.88 -10.90 18.20
C ALA A 355 -0.47 -9.95 17.06
N ALA A 356 -0.74 -10.34 15.81
CA ALA A 356 -0.52 -9.48 14.65
C ALA A 356 -1.40 -8.23 14.69
N LEU A 357 -2.70 -8.39 14.97
CA LEU A 357 -3.63 -7.27 15.10
C LEU A 357 -3.23 -6.33 16.25
N ASP A 358 -2.94 -6.87 17.43
CA ASP A 358 -2.52 -6.07 18.59
C ASP A 358 -1.23 -5.30 18.33
N THR A 359 -0.31 -5.88 17.56
CA THR A 359 0.94 -5.22 17.18
C THR A 359 0.71 -4.06 16.24
N VAL A 360 -0.09 -4.24 15.18
CA VAL A 360 -0.37 -3.13 14.24
C VAL A 360 -1.25 -2.05 14.87
N LEU A 361 -2.19 -2.40 15.76
CA LEU A 361 -3.02 -1.41 16.46
C LEU A 361 -2.19 -0.56 17.43
N ARG A 362 -1.21 -1.15 18.12
CA ARG A 362 -0.25 -0.40 18.94
C ARG A 362 0.60 0.52 18.07
N ALA A 363 1.22 0.00 17.01
CA ALA A 363 2.04 0.81 16.11
C ALA A 363 1.27 1.99 15.48
N LEU A 364 0.00 1.79 15.09
CA LEU A 364 -0.86 2.86 14.58
C LEU A 364 -1.16 3.93 15.64
N ARG A 365 -1.36 3.54 16.91
CA ARG A 365 -1.55 4.50 18.02
C ARG A 365 -0.26 5.27 18.32
N ASP A 366 0.87 4.57 18.36
CA ASP A 366 2.17 5.18 18.65
C ASP A 366 2.59 6.16 17.54
N ALA A 367 2.23 5.86 16.28
CA ALA A 367 2.35 6.79 15.15
C ALA A 367 1.42 8.02 15.23
N GLY A 368 0.52 8.09 16.22
CA GLY A 368 -0.42 9.21 16.43
C GLY A 368 -1.84 8.98 15.89
N GLY A 369 -2.18 7.75 15.50
CA GLY A 369 -3.54 7.38 15.07
C GLY A 369 -4.56 7.53 16.20
N ARG A 370 -5.58 8.36 15.97
CA ARG A 370 -6.67 8.66 16.92
C ARG A 370 -7.84 7.68 16.84
N ALA A 371 -8.04 7.04 15.69
CA ALA A 371 -9.06 6.02 15.44
C ALA A 371 -8.52 5.03 14.40
N VAL A 372 -9.01 3.79 14.40
CA VAL A 372 -8.65 2.77 13.40
C VAL A 372 -9.93 2.23 12.80
N VAL A 373 -10.44 2.93 11.79
CA VAL A 373 -11.79 2.73 11.27
C VAL A 373 -11.77 1.84 10.03
N VAL A 374 -12.44 0.69 10.12
CA VAL A 374 -12.60 -0.25 9.00
C VAL A 374 -13.93 0.00 8.31
N VAL A 375 -13.92 0.23 7.00
CA VAL A 375 -15.10 0.30 6.14
C VAL A 375 -15.12 -0.95 5.24
N PRO A 376 -16.04 -1.90 5.46
CA PRO A 376 -16.20 -3.05 4.58
C PRO A 376 -16.69 -2.62 3.18
N LEU A 377 -15.99 -3.06 2.14
CA LEU A 377 -16.31 -2.73 0.75
C LEU A 377 -16.88 -3.92 -0.02
N HIS A 378 -16.29 -5.10 0.16
CA HIS A 378 -16.75 -6.31 -0.52
C HIS A 378 -16.44 -7.58 0.27
N SER A 379 -17.31 -8.58 0.13
CA SER A 379 -17.13 -9.94 0.65
C SER A 379 -17.64 -10.94 -0.39
N SER A 380 -16.80 -11.90 -0.76
CA SER A 380 -17.15 -12.97 -1.69
C SER A 380 -16.61 -14.30 -1.18
N LYS A 381 -17.38 -15.38 -1.43
CA LYS A 381 -16.96 -16.77 -1.17
C LYS A 381 -16.46 -17.49 -2.43
N ASP A 382 -16.78 -16.98 -3.61
CA ASP A 382 -16.35 -17.57 -4.89
C ASP A 382 -16.16 -16.49 -5.98
N PRO A 383 -14.90 -16.12 -6.28
CA PRO A 383 -13.67 -16.46 -5.54
C PRO A 383 -13.70 -15.90 -4.10
N ALA A 384 -13.02 -16.55 -3.16
CA ALA A 384 -13.01 -16.15 -1.76
C ALA A 384 -12.04 -14.98 -1.52
N PHE A 385 -12.58 -13.80 -1.23
CA PHE A 385 -11.79 -12.61 -0.85
C PHE A 385 -12.67 -11.57 -0.16
N GLU A 386 -12.00 -10.72 0.61
CA GLU A 386 -12.56 -9.58 1.31
C GLU A 386 -11.86 -8.32 0.84
N VAL A 387 -12.59 -7.20 0.79
CA VAL A 387 -12.03 -5.88 0.53
C VAL A 387 -12.51 -4.92 1.60
N ILE A 388 -11.57 -4.20 2.19
CA ILE A 388 -11.83 -3.16 3.19
C ILE A 388 -11.09 -1.88 2.83
N ARG A 389 -11.57 -0.77 3.35
CA ARG A 389 -10.80 0.45 3.52
C ARG A 389 -10.50 0.64 5.00
N LEU A 390 -9.24 0.85 5.35
CA LEU A 390 -8.81 1.26 6.67
C LEU A 390 -8.50 2.76 6.65
N VAL A 391 -9.13 3.50 7.56
CA VAL A 391 -8.92 4.95 7.73
C VAL A 391 -8.39 5.18 9.13
N VAL A 392 -7.19 5.78 9.23
CA VAL A 392 -6.50 6.04 10.49
C VAL A 392 -6.19 7.54 10.61
N PRO A 393 -7.14 8.38 11.04
CA PRO A 393 -6.89 9.80 11.26
C PRO A 393 -5.88 10.02 12.39
N PRO A 394 -4.94 10.99 12.29
CA PRO A 394 -4.71 11.89 11.17
C PRO A 394 -3.57 11.42 10.25
N LEU A 395 -3.20 10.13 10.29
CA LEU A 395 -2.06 9.62 9.52
C LEU A 395 -2.27 9.92 8.02
N ARG A 396 -1.27 10.56 7.42
CA ARG A 396 -1.28 11.03 6.03
C ARG A 396 -0.18 10.35 5.23
N ASP A 397 -0.39 10.25 3.94
CA ASP A 397 0.60 9.94 2.93
C ASP A 397 1.29 11.20 2.38
N LEU A 398 2.38 11.00 1.64
CA LEU A 398 2.88 11.98 0.69
C LEU A 398 1.86 12.15 -0.42
N LEU A 399 1.39 13.37 -0.56
CA LEU A 399 0.59 13.78 -1.70
C LEU A 399 1.44 14.81 -2.42
N HIS A 400 2.10 14.38 -3.49
CA HIS A 400 2.72 15.32 -4.41
C HIS A 400 1.59 16.16 -5.01
N ALA A 401 1.70 17.48 -4.83
CA ALA A 401 0.71 18.47 -5.25
C ALA A 401 0.61 18.58 -6.77
#